data_AF-A0A7D9N8R9-F1
#
_entry.id   AF-A0A7D9N8R9-F1
#
_cell.length_a   1.000
_cell.length_b   1.000
_cell.length_c   1.000
_cell.angle_alpha   90.00
_cell.angle_beta   90.00
_cell.angle_gamma   90.00
#
_symmetry.space_group_name_H-M   'P 1'
#
loop_
_entity.id
_entity.type
_entity.pdbx_description
1 polymer ?
#
loop_
_entity_poly.entity_id
_entity_poly.type
_entity_poly.pdbx_seq_one_letter_code
_entity_poly.pdbx_strand_id
1 'polypeptide(L)'
;MNHVKKLNQYFKELARTYHLFFKSAPLIATLVLLLAPLQAVVPLIAVAAGQKVIDQVTNHSPFMEMIIVWIVATAFQQFLPSLSTMVQGILTDKLTGFINISLMKKSEDLQSIRIFDDSKYFDDLQMLRDDASWRPVNLIVFGVSVLQSFLTLAFMLVYLARYNWWLALLLLVVMVPQSISYYRIQQQSFETMVERSKNARYLHYYSSLLLDRRDAKEVRLFNMFPKIIEKYITLFEP
;
A
#
# COMPACT_ATOMS: atom_id res chain seq x y z
N MET A 1 -15.60 -18.81 -14.93
CA MET A 1 -16.13 -17.64 -15.68
C MET A 1 -16.44 -16.39 -14.83
N ASN A 2 -16.46 -16.45 -13.49
CA ASN A 2 -16.76 -15.30 -12.61
C ASN A 2 -15.56 -14.38 -12.26
N HIS A 3 -14.31 -14.82 -12.45
CA HIS A 3 -13.13 -14.03 -12.05
C HIS A 3 -12.84 -12.84 -12.97
N VAL A 4 -13.09 -12.97 -14.29
CA VAL A 4 -12.82 -11.91 -15.27
C VAL A 4 -13.80 -10.73 -15.14
N LYS A 5 -15.08 -11.00 -14.86
CA LYS A 5 -16.09 -9.95 -14.60
C LYS A 5 -15.79 -9.19 -13.30
N LYS A 6 -15.38 -9.89 -12.24
CA LYS A 6 -14.91 -9.27 -11.00
C LYS A 6 -13.70 -8.36 -11.25
N LEU A 7 -12.70 -8.84 -12.00
CA LEU A 7 -11.51 -8.06 -12.39
C LEU A 7 -11.87 -6.75 -13.10
N ASN A 8 -12.76 -6.79 -14.09
CA ASN A 8 -13.17 -5.59 -14.83
C ASN A 8 -13.91 -4.58 -13.93
N GLN A 9 -14.70 -5.08 -12.98
CA GLN A 9 -15.39 -4.24 -12.00
C GLN A 9 -14.39 -3.61 -11.02
N TYR A 10 -13.39 -4.35 -10.54
CA TYR A 10 -12.29 -3.81 -9.74
C TYR A 10 -11.49 -2.72 -10.48
N PHE A 11 -11.17 -2.93 -11.76
CA PHE A 11 -10.48 -1.92 -12.57
C PHE A 11 -11.31 -0.64 -12.74
N LYS A 12 -12.63 -0.78 -12.92
CA LYS A 12 -13.54 0.37 -13.04
C LYS A 12 -13.66 1.17 -11.75
N GLU A 13 -13.71 0.49 -10.61
CA GLU A 13 -13.71 1.14 -9.29
C GLU A 13 -12.35 1.80 -8.98
N LEU A 14 -11.24 1.14 -9.32
CA LEU A 14 -9.90 1.74 -9.27
C LEU A 14 -9.82 3.04 -10.07
N ALA A 15 -10.31 3.03 -11.32
CA ALA A 15 -10.32 4.22 -12.17
C ALA A 15 -11.16 5.37 -11.58
N ARG A 16 -12.29 5.06 -10.94
CA ARG A 16 -13.10 6.06 -10.22
C ARG A 16 -12.38 6.62 -9.01
N THR A 17 -11.70 5.79 -8.23
CA THR A 17 -10.90 6.24 -7.08
C THR A 17 -9.75 7.16 -7.53
N TYR A 18 -9.06 6.82 -8.63
CA TYR A 18 -8.04 7.67 -9.23
C TYR A 18 -8.59 9.01 -9.73
N HIS A 19 -9.79 9.02 -10.33
CA HIS A 19 -10.42 10.27 -10.78
C HIS A 19 -10.82 11.18 -9.61
N LEU A 20 -11.39 10.62 -8.54
CA LEU A 20 -11.75 11.36 -7.33
C LEU A 20 -10.51 12.03 -6.71
N PHE A 21 -9.38 11.33 -6.75
CA PHE A 21 -8.10 11.78 -6.23
C PHE A 21 -7.48 12.94 -7.01
N PHE A 22 -7.53 12.88 -8.35
CA PHE A 22 -7.14 14.00 -9.21
C PHE A 22 -8.00 15.24 -8.97
N LYS A 23 -9.26 15.05 -8.55
CA LYS A 23 -10.16 16.15 -8.19
C LYS A 23 -9.82 16.76 -6.82
N SER A 24 -9.33 15.97 -5.87
CA SER A 24 -8.97 16.44 -4.52
C SER A 24 -7.65 17.19 -4.47
N ALA A 25 -6.60 16.71 -5.15
CA ALA A 25 -5.26 17.30 -5.10
C ALA A 25 -4.52 17.18 -6.45
N PRO A 26 -4.95 17.91 -7.50
CA PRO A 26 -4.42 17.74 -8.85
C PRO A 26 -2.91 17.94 -8.95
N LEU A 27 -2.36 18.94 -8.24
CA LEU A 27 -0.93 19.29 -8.29
C LEU A 27 -0.03 18.22 -7.64
N ILE A 28 -0.51 17.55 -6.59
CA ILE A 28 0.27 16.53 -5.89
C ILE A 28 0.09 15.16 -6.56
N ALA A 29 -1.11 14.87 -7.07
CA ALA A 29 -1.37 13.67 -7.85
C ALA A 29 -0.51 13.63 -9.14
N THR A 30 -0.36 14.75 -9.84
CA THR A 30 0.56 14.84 -10.99
C THR A 30 2.02 14.68 -10.57
N LEU A 31 2.43 15.24 -9.43
CA LEU A 31 3.79 15.09 -8.92
C LEU A 31 4.13 13.62 -8.63
N VAL A 32 3.23 12.87 -7.99
CA VAL A 32 3.39 11.41 -7.77
C VAL A 32 3.46 10.64 -9.09
N LEU A 33 2.60 10.99 -10.06
CA LEU A 33 2.59 10.35 -11.37
C LEU A 33 3.89 10.60 -12.15
N LEU A 34 4.46 11.81 -12.05
CA LEU A 34 5.74 12.17 -12.69
C LEU A 34 6.95 11.56 -11.98
N LEU A 35 6.88 11.36 -10.66
CA LEU A 35 7.93 10.72 -9.88
C LEU A 35 8.10 9.23 -10.25
N ALA A 36 7.03 8.52 -10.59
CA ALA A 36 7.08 7.10 -10.94
C ALA A 36 7.99 6.76 -12.14
N PRO A 37 7.85 7.36 -13.34
CA PRO A 37 8.74 7.08 -14.46
C PRO A 37 10.18 7.53 -14.17
N LEU A 38 10.38 8.64 -13.45
CA LEU A 38 11.71 9.09 -13.05
C LEU A 38 12.41 8.03 -12.19
N GLN A 39 11.71 7.52 -11.17
CA GLN A 39 12.23 6.46 -10.32
C GLN A 39 12.45 5.13 -11.06
N ALA A 40 11.69 4.86 -12.11
CA ALA A 40 11.88 3.65 -12.90
C ALA A 40 13.16 3.70 -13.76
N VAL A 41 13.57 4.89 -14.20
CA VAL A 41 14.74 5.08 -15.07
C VAL A 41 16.04 5.23 -14.28
N VAL A 42 16.01 5.81 -13.07
CA VAL A 42 17.23 6.08 -12.29
C VAL A 42 18.09 4.83 -12.03
N PRO A 43 17.53 3.67 -11.63
CA PRO A 43 18.32 2.44 -11.47
C PRO A 43 19.01 2.00 -12.77
N LEU A 44 18.35 2.17 -13.92
CA LEU A 44 18.94 1.87 -15.23
C LEU A 44 20.14 2.79 -15.50
N ILE A 45 20.02 4.09 -15.22
CA ILE A 45 21.12 5.05 -15.37
C ILE A 45 22.29 4.66 -14.46
N ALA A 46 22.03 4.29 -13.21
CA ALA A 46 23.07 3.87 -12.27
C ALA A 46 23.83 2.63 -12.77
N VAL A 47 23.12 1.61 -13.26
CA VAL A 47 23.75 0.41 -13.84
C VAL A 47 24.55 0.74 -15.09
N ALA A 48 23.98 1.52 -16.02
CA ALA A 48 24.65 1.90 -17.27
C ALA A 48 25.90 2.77 -17.02
N ALA A 49 25.85 3.68 -16.06
CA ALA A 49 27.00 4.49 -15.66
C ALA A 49 28.08 3.62 -15.01
N GLY A 50 27.71 2.69 -14.12
CA GLY A 50 28.64 1.75 -13.49
C GLY A 50 29.37 0.88 -14.52
N GLN A 51 28.66 0.39 -15.54
CA GLN A 51 29.29 -0.33 -16.65
C GLN A 51 30.30 0.54 -17.42
N LYS A 52 29.92 1.77 -17.79
CA LYS A 52 30.83 2.67 -18.52
C LYS A 52 32.09 3.00 -17.73
N VAL A 53 32.00 3.10 -16.40
CA VAL A 53 33.19 3.25 -15.54
C VAL A 53 34.11 2.05 -15.70
N ILE A 54 33.58 0.82 -15.62
CA ILE A 54 34.37 -0.41 -15.81
C ILE A 54 35.03 -0.45 -17.19
N ASP A 55 34.27 -0.12 -18.25
CA ASP A 55 34.76 -0.10 -19.62
C ASP A 55 35.90 0.91 -19.80
N GLN A 56 35.77 2.11 -19.23
CA GLN A 56 36.79 3.16 -19.32
C GLN A 56 38.04 2.84 -18.50
N VAL A 57 37.90 2.24 -17.32
CA VAL A 57 39.02 1.76 -16.51
C VAL A 57 39.81 0.69 -17.26
N THR A 58 39.10 -0.25 -17.89
CA THR A 58 39.71 -1.33 -18.69
C THR A 58 40.43 -0.80 -19.91
N ASN A 59 39.86 0.22 -20.58
CA ASN A 59 40.44 0.85 -21.77
C ASN A 59 41.44 1.98 -21.44
N HIS A 60 41.83 2.14 -20.17
CA HIS A 60 42.73 3.21 -19.69
C HIS A 60 42.33 4.64 -20.15
N SER A 61 41.03 4.86 -20.30
CA SER A 61 40.45 6.15 -20.70
C SER A 61 40.06 6.99 -19.47
N PRO A 62 39.90 8.32 -19.61
CA PRO A 62 39.43 9.15 -18.52
C PRO A 62 38.04 8.69 -18.05
N PHE A 63 37.95 8.23 -16.80
CA PHE A 63 36.71 7.68 -16.22
C PHE A 63 36.03 8.60 -15.21
N MET A 64 36.65 9.73 -14.90
CA MET A 64 36.20 10.65 -13.83
C MET A 64 34.78 11.18 -14.07
N GLU A 65 34.45 11.52 -15.32
CA GLU A 65 33.11 11.99 -15.69
C GLU A 65 32.03 10.92 -15.44
N MET A 66 32.29 9.66 -15.84
CA MET A 66 31.34 8.57 -15.64
C MET A 66 31.21 8.18 -14.17
N ILE A 67 32.28 8.31 -13.38
CA ILE A 67 32.21 8.13 -11.92
C ILE A 67 31.28 9.19 -11.30
N ILE A 68 31.40 10.46 -11.69
CA ILE A 68 30.51 11.50 -11.18
C ILE A 68 29.06 11.18 -11.53
N VAL A 69 28.78 10.80 -12.77
CA VAL A 69 27.43 10.38 -13.21
C VAL A 69 26.94 9.17 -12.40
N TRP A 70 27.80 8.19 -12.16
CA TRP A 70 27.46 6.99 -11.38
C TRP A 70 27.14 7.32 -9.91
N ILE A 71 27.95 8.16 -9.26
CA ILE A 71 27.72 8.62 -7.89
C ILE A 71 26.41 9.41 -7.81
N VAL A 72 26.19 10.35 -8.73
CA VAL A 72 24.96 11.16 -8.76
C VAL A 72 23.74 10.27 -8.99
N ALA A 73 23.78 9.35 -9.94
CA ALA A 73 22.68 8.44 -10.22
C ALA A 73 22.36 7.55 -9.01
N THR A 74 23.39 7.02 -8.35
CA THR A 74 23.23 6.17 -7.15
C THR A 74 22.70 6.98 -5.96
N ALA A 75 23.17 8.22 -5.77
CA ALA A 75 22.66 9.11 -4.74
C ALA A 75 21.18 9.46 -4.98
N PHE A 76 20.81 9.78 -6.22
CA PHE A 76 19.40 9.99 -6.61
C PHE A 76 18.55 8.74 -6.39
N GLN A 77 19.09 7.55 -6.68
CA GLN A 77 18.40 6.28 -6.45
C GLN A 77 18.02 6.08 -4.97
N GLN A 78 18.88 6.52 -4.05
CA GLN A 78 18.62 6.44 -2.60
C GLN A 78 17.71 7.57 -2.10
N PHE A 79 17.78 8.75 -2.71
CA PHE A 79 17.03 9.92 -2.29
C PHE A 79 15.57 9.91 -2.78
N LEU A 80 15.33 9.46 -4.01
CA LEU A 80 14.02 9.49 -4.66
C LEU A 80 12.91 8.76 -3.87
N PRO A 81 13.13 7.57 -3.29
CA PRO A 81 12.11 6.90 -2.48
C PRO A 81 11.67 7.77 -1.29
N SER A 82 12.60 8.42 -0.61
CA SER A 82 12.30 9.31 0.53
C SER A 82 11.46 10.51 0.10
N LEU A 83 11.82 11.14 -1.03
CA LEU A 83 11.02 12.23 -1.61
C LEU A 83 9.62 11.75 -2.00
N SER A 84 9.52 10.55 -2.60
CA SER A 84 8.25 9.93 -2.97
C SER A 84 7.35 9.72 -1.77
N THR A 85 7.89 9.15 -0.69
CA THR A 85 7.15 8.93 0.56
C THR A 85 6.66 10.24 1.16
N MET A 86 7.48 11.29 1.15
CA MET A 86 7.08 12.62 1.63
C MET A 86 5.91 13.20 0.82
N VAL A 87 6.00 13.14 -0.52
CA VAL A 87 4.93 13.62 -1.41
C VAL A 87 3.64 12.81 -1.22
N GLN A 88 3.78 11.48 -1.08
CA GLN A 88 2.65 10.58 -0.81
C GLN A 88 2.00 10.87 0.56
N GLY A 89 2.78 11.26 1.58
CA GLY A 89 2.26 11.70 2.88
C GLY A 89 1.39 12.94 2.76
N ILE A 90 1.89 14.00 2.13
CA ILE A 90 1.11 15.25 1.90
C ILE A 90 -0.18 14.95 1.13
N LEU A 91 -0.09 14.05 0.16
CA LEU A 91 -1.24 13.61 -0.63
C LEU A 91 -2.28 12.87 0.21
N THR A 92 -1.83 12.01 1.13
CA THR A 92 -2.66 11.32 2.12
C THR A 92 -3.41 12.31 2.99
N ASP A 93 -2.71 13.33 3.50
CA ASP A 93 -3.30 14.36 4.37
C ASP A 93 -4.37 15.17 3.64
N LYS A 94 -4.07 15.62 2.41
CA LYS A 94 -5.05 16.38 1.62
C LYS A 94 -6.27 15.56 1.22
N LEU A 95 -6.09 14.29 0.86
CA LEU A 95 -7.23 13.43 0.53
C LEU A 95 -8.10 13.18 1.77
N THR A 96 -7.46 12.89 2.91
CA THR A 96 -8.16 12.70 4.18
C THR A 96 -8.96 13.94 4.56
N GLY A 97 -8.36 15.13 4.44
CA GLY A 97 -9.07 16.40 4.66
C GLY A 97 -10.25 16.60 3.70
N PHE A 98 -10.07 16.34 2.41
CA PHE A 98 -11.13 16.45 1.41
C PHE A 98 -12.32 15.51 1.70
N ILE A 99 -12.05 14.26 2.07
CA ILE A 99 -13.08 13.28 2.41
C ILE A 99 -13.82 13.72 3.68
N ASN A 100 -13.09 14.10 4.73
CA ASN A 100 -13.70 14.58 5.98
C ASN A 100 -14.61 15.79 5.76
N ILE A 101 -14.16 16.79 5.00
CA ILE A 101 -14.98 17.97 4.67
C ILE A 101 -16.21 17.57 3.84
N SER A 102 -16.06 16.63 2.91
CA SER A 102 -17.17 16.15 2.08
C SER A 102 -18.23 15.41 2.91
N LEU A 103 -17.80 14.61 3.89
CA LEU A 103 -18.68 13.96 4.85
C LEU A 103 -19.40 14.97 5.74
N MET A 104 -18.69 15.98 6.26
CA MET A 104 -19.29 17.06 7.06
C MET A 104 -20.37 17.81 6.26
N LYS A 105 -20.06 18.22 5.02
CA LYS A 105 -21.04 18.88 4.13
C LYS A 105 -22.23 17.98 3.81
N LYS A 106 -22.02 16.67 3.65
CA LYS A 106 -23.13 15.75 3.40
C LYS A 106 -23.99 15.55 4.65
N SER A 107 -23.40 15.58 5.84
CA SER A 107 -24.13 15.54 7.10
C SER A 107 -24.99 16.79 7.31
N GLU A 108 -24.56 17.97 6.85
CA GLU A 108 -25.35 19.22 6.87
C GLU A 108 -26.59 19.12 5.96
N ASP A 109 -26.45 18.48 4.79
CA ASP A 109 -27.49 18.32 3.78
C ASP A 109 -28.58 17.30 4.18
N LEU A 110 -28.36 16.52 5.26
CA LEU A 110 -29.33 15.56 5.79
C LEU A 110 -30.37 16.29 6.66
N GLN A 111 -31.49 16.65 6.05
CA GLN A 111 -32.59 17.37 6.70
C GLN A 111 -33.40 16.53 7.71
N SER A 112 -33.22 15.20 7.76
CA SER A 112 -34.00 14.31 8.62
C SER A 112 -33.24 13.95 9.90
N ILE A 113 -33.72 14.46 11.04
CA ILE A 113 -33.19 14.14 12.39
C ILE A 113 -33.24 12.63 12.67
N ARG A 114 -34.20 11.92 12.08
CA ARG A 114 -34.42 10.48 12.28
C ARG A 114 -33.22 9.61 11.83
N ILE A 115 -32.38 10.12 10.95
CA ILE A 115 -31.16 9.42 10.49
C ILE A 115 -30.07 9.45 11.57
N PHE A 116 -30.06 10.48 12.43
CA PHE A 116 -29.11 10.60 13.54
C PHE A 116 -29.48 9.71 14.73
N ASP A 117 -30.67 9.10 14.77
CA ASP A 117 -31.02 8.10 15.77
C ASP A 117 -30.68 6.66 15.30
N ASP A 118 -30.28 6.49 14.04
CA ASP A 118 -29.94 5.18 13.48
C ASP A 118 -28.47 4.82 13.77
N SER A 119 -28.27 3.75 14.55
CA SER A 119 -26.95 3.17 14.80
C SER A 119 -26.17 2.83 13.52
N LYS A 120 -26.85 2.42 12.44
CA LYS A 120 -26.18 2.12 11.17
C LYS A 120 -25.57 3.35 10.52
N TYR A 121 -26.19 4.52 10.67
CA TYR A 121 -25.64 5.75 10.12
C TYR A 121 -24.31 6.10 10.79
N PHE A 122 -24.23 5.97 12.12
CA PHE A 122 -22.99 6.21 12.86
C PHE A 122 -21.93 5.15 12.60
N ASP A 123 -22.31 3.88 12.45
CA ASP A 123 -21.39 2.81 12.08
C ASP A 123 -20.80 3.05 10.67
N ASP A 124 -21.63 3.39 9.69
CA ASP A 124 -21.20 3.70 8.32
C ASP A 124 -20.33 4.97 8.28
N LEU A 125 -20.69 6.01 9.05
CA LEU A 125 -19.91 7.24 9.16
C LEU A 125 -18.54 6.99 9.80
N GLN A 126 -18.49 6.17 10.86
CA GLN A 126 -17.26 5.79 11.53
C GLN A 126 -16.38 4.93 10.62
N MET A 127 -16.96 3.94 9.94
CA MET A 127 -16.27 3.16 8.92
C MET A 127 -15.73 4.05 7.80
N LEU A 128 -16.52 5.00 7.28
CA LEU A 128 -16.06 5.94 6.26
C LEU A 128 -14.90 6.80 6.77
N ARG A 129 -14.96 7.30 8.00
CA ARG A 129 -13.89 8.14 8.56
C ARG A 129 -12.60 7.34 8.77
N ASP A 130 -12.72 6.11 9.28
CA ASP A 130 -11.59 5.28 9.66
C ASP A 130 -10.97 4.57 8.43
N ASP A 131 -11.78 4.11 7.46
CA ASP A 131 -11.29 3.41 6.27
C ASP A 131 -10.99 4.32 5.08
N ALA A 132 -11.74 5.41 4.87
CA ALA A 132 -11.57 6.25 3.68
C ALA A 132 -10.34 7.17 3.75
N SER A 133 -9.80 7.41 4.95
CA SER A 133 -8.59 8.21 5.15
C SER A 133 -7.31 7.45 4.74
N TRP A 134 -7.27 6.12 4.91
CA TRP A 134 -6.07 5.30 4.62
C TRP A 134 -6.20 4.41 3.38
N ARG A 135 -7.29 3.65 3.22
CA ARG A 135 -7.36 2.58 2.21
C ARG A 135 -7.30 3.08 0.76
N PRO A 136 -7.99 4.17 0.37
CA PRO A 136 -7.95 4.67 -1.02
C PRO A 136 -6.57 5.17 -1.41
N VAL A 137 -5.87 5.85 -0.50
CA VAL A 137 -4.53 6.39 -0.76
C VAL A 137 -3.54 5.26 -0.96
N ASN A 138 -3.58 4.26 -0.08
CA ASN A 138 -2.67 3.13 -0.16
C ASN A 138 -2.86 2.32 -1.44
N LEU A 139 -4.11 2.17 -1.90
CA LEU A 139 -4.41 1.53 -3.18
C LEU A 139 -3.74 2.25 -4.36
N ILE A 140 -3.77 3.58 -4.37
CA ILE A 140 -3.16 4.41 -5.42
C ILE A 140 -1.64 4.36 -5.35
N VAL A 141 -1.07 4.56 -4.16
CA VAL A 141 0.38 4.50 -3.94
C VAL A 141 0.93 3.13 -4.37
N PHE A 142 0.25 2.06 -3.97
CA PHE A 142 0.59 0.71 -4.38
C PHE A 142 0.47 0.51 -5.89
N GLY A 143 -0.61 1.00 -6.52
CA GLY A 143 -0.78 0.92 -7.97
C GLY A 143 0.33 1.63 -8.74
N VAL A 144 0.71 2.83 -8.30
CA VAL A 144 1.85 3.59 -8.87
C VAL A 144 3.16 2.83 -8.67
N SER A 145 3.40 2.26 -7.50
CA SER A 145 4.60 1.47 -7.19
C SER A 145 4.70 0.20 -8.04
N VAL A 146 3.58 -0.49 -8.29
CA VAL A 146 3.52 -1.66 -9.18
C VAL A 146 3.87 -1.26 -10.62
N LEU A 147 3.28 -0.17 -11.13
CA LEU A 147 3.59 0.35 -12.46
C LEU A 147 5.06 0.75 -12.59
N GLN A 148 5.59 1.47 -11.60
CA GLN A 148 7.01 1.82 -11.52
C GLN A 148 7.89 0.57 -11.55
N SER A 149 7.62 -0.41 -10.69
CA SER A 149 8.41 -1.65 -10.60
C SER A 149 8.39 -2.42 -11.91
N PHE A 150 7.25 -2.48 -12.58
CA PHE A 150 7.12 -3.08 -13.91
C PHE A 150 7.96 -2.34 -14.95
N LEU A 151 7.91 -0.99 -14.96
CA LEU A 151 8.73 -0.17 -15.87
C LEU A 151 10.22 -0.38 -15.62
N THR A 152 10.68 -0.35 -14.36
CA THR A 152 12.08 -0.62 -13.98
C THR A 152 12.52 -1.98 -14.50
N LEU A 153 11.71 -3.01 -14.29
CA LEU A 153 11.99 -4.37 -14.74
C LEU A 153 12.05 -4.46 -16.26
N ALA A 154 11.10 -3.85 -16.97
CA ALA A 154 11.09 -3.80 -18.42
C ALA A 154 12.33 -3.08 -18.98
N PHE A 155 12.69 -1.93 -18.42
CA PHE A 155 13.88 -1.18 -18.81
C PHE A 155 15.17 -1.97 -18.58
N MET A 156 15.30 -2.62 -17.44
CA MET A 156 16.46 -3.48 -17.14
C MET A 156 16.54 -4.68 -18.07
N LEU A 157 15.42 -5.37 -18.35
CA LEU A 157 15.41 -6.50 -19.27
C LEU A 157 15.75 -6.08 -20.70
N VAL A 158 15.20 -4.97 -21.19
CA VAL A 158 15.53 -4.44 -22.52
C VAL A 158 17.00 -4.04 -22.59
N TYR A 159 17.55 -3.42 -21.55
CA TYR A 159 18.96 -3.07 -21.48
C TYR A 159 19.85 -4.32 -21.50
N LEU A 160 19.51 -5.33 -20.71
CA LEU A 160 20.26 -6.59 -20.66
C LEU A 160 20.17 -7.39 -21.96
N ALA A 161 18.99 -7.40 -22.60
CA ALA A 161 18.76 -8.10 -23.86
C ALA A 161 19.59 -7.54 -25.03
N ARG A 162 19.99 -6.26 -24.97
CA ARG A 162 20.93 -5.67 -25.96
C ARG A 162 22.30 -6.31 -25.92
N TYR A 163 22.74 -6.81 -24.76
CA TYR A 163 24.02 -7.49 -24.62
C TYR A 163 23.90 -8.98 -24.89
N ASN A 164 22.95 -9.65 -24.22
CA ASN A 164 22.70 -11.05 -24.43
C ASN A 164 21.25 -11.41 -24.10
N TRP A 165 20.45 -11.68 -25.14
CA TRP A 165 19.06 -12.09 -25.01
C TRP A 165 18.86 -13.34 -24.13
N TRP A 166 19.81 -14.29 -24.16
CA TRP A 166 19.72 -15.50 -23.34
C TRP A 166 19.79 -15.20 -21.84
N LEU A 167 20.58 -14.21 -21.42
CA LEU A 167 20.66 -13.78 -20.02
C LEU A 167 19.34 -13.16 -19.55
N ALA A 168 18.70 -12.34 -20.39
CA ALA A 168 17.39 -11.77 -20.08
C ALA A 168 16.32 -12.87 -19.92
N LEU A 169 16.35 -13.89 -20.77
CA LEU A 169 15.42 -15.01 -20.70
C LEU A 169 15.65 -15.87 -19.44
N LEU A 170 16.90 -16.17 -19.11
CA LEU A 170 17.26 -16.89 -17.88
C LEU A 170 16.79 -16.13 -16.64
N LEU A 171 16.96 -14.80 -16.60
CA LEU A 171 16.50 -13.97 -15.51
C LEU A 171 14.97 -14.03 -15.34
N LEU A 172 14.21 -14.03 -16.44
CA LEU A 172 12.75 -14.24 -16.39
C LEU A 172 12.39 -15.62 -15.82
N VAL A 173 13.10 -16.68 -16.23
CA VAL A 173 12.86 -18.05 -15.74
C VAL A 173 13.11 -18.14 -14.22
N VAL A 174 14.04 -17.37 -13.67
CA VAL A 174 14.29 -17.30 -12.22
C VAL A 174 13.26 -16.41 -11.50
N MET A 175 12.87 -15.29 -12.09
CA MET A 175 11.91 -14.37 -11.48
C MET A 175 10.51 -14.97 -11.33
N VAL A 176 10.03 -15.73 -12.31
CA VAL A 176 8.69 -16.34 -12.26
C VAL A 176 8.45 -17.22 -11.02
N PRO A 177 9.27 -18.25 -10.71
CA PRO A 177 9.07 -19.08 -9.52
C PRO A 177 9.28 -18.29 -8.22
N GLN A 178 10.17 -17.29 -8.22
CA GLN A 178 10.34 -16.39 -7.08
C GLN A 178 9.06 -15.58 -6.84
N SER A 179 8.46 -15.00 -7.87
CA SER A 179 7.19 -14.27 -7.78
C SER A 179 6.04 -15.14 -7.30
N ILE A 180 5.95 -16.39 -7.78
CA ILE A 180 4.94 -17.36 -7.31
C ILE A 180 5.13 -17.67 -5.82
N SER A 181 6.36 -17.88 -5.39
CA SER A 181 6.68 -18.15 -3.98
C SER A 181 6.32 -16.97 -3.10
N TYR A 182 6.67 -15.75 -3.53
CA TYR A 182 6.34 -14.52 -2.83
C TYR A 182 4.83 -14.30 -2.73
N TYR A 183 4.09 -14.56 -3.82
CA TYR A 183 2.63 -14.48 -3.81
C TYR A 183 2.01 -15.44 -2.79
N ARG A 184 2.49 -16.69 -2.70
CA ARG A 184 2.01 -17.67 -1.71
C ARG A 184 2.27 -17.21 -0.28
N ILE A 185 3.45 -16.68 0.00
CA ILE A 185 3.80 -16.14 1.32
C ILE A 185 2.87 -14.96 1.68
N GLN A 186 2.61 -14.07 0.72
CA GLN A 186 1.72 -12.94 0.92
C GLN A 186 0.27 -13.38 1.17
N GLN A 187 -0.19 -14.41 0.48
CA GLN A 187 -1.51 -15.00 0.71
C GLN A 187 -1.62 -15.60 2.11
N GLN A 188 -0.64 -16.39 2.54
CA GLN A 188 -0.61 -16.96 3.90
C GLN A 188 -0.57 -15.87 4.97
N SER A 189 0.19 -14.81 4.74
CA SER A 189 0.25 -13.63 5.62
C SER A 189 -1.12 -12.94 5.71
N PHE A 190 -1.82 -12.81 4.59
CA PHE A 190 -3.18 -12.25 4.55
C PHE A 190 -4.19 -13.13 5.28
N GLU A 191 -4.18 -14.44 5.05
CA GLU A 191 -5.05 -15.39 5.75
C GLU A 191 -4.80 -15.35 7.27
N THR A 192 -3.53 -15.37 7.68
CA THR A 192 -3.13 -15.23 9.09
C THR A 192 -3.60 -13.90 9.68
N MET A 193 -3.49 -12.79 8.94
CA MET A 193 -3.95 -11.47 9.39
C MET A 193 -5.47 -11.44 9.57
N VAL A 194 -6.23 -12.04 8.64
CA VAL A 194 -7.70 -12.12 8.72
C VAL A 194 -8.13 -12.98 9.91
N GLU A 195 -7.50 -14.13 10.11
CA GLU A 195 -7.74 -15.00 11.27
C GLU A 195 -7.40 -14.29 12.59
N ARG A 196 -6.23 -13.66 12.67
CA ARG A 196 -5.83 -12.85 13.83
C ARG A 196 -6.79 -11.69 14.08
N SER A 197 -7.35 -11.05 13.05
CA SER A 197 -8.37 -10.01 13.20
C SER A 197 -9.67 -10.53 13.83
N LYS A 198 -10.08 -11.76 13.50
CA LYS A 198 -11.23 -12.42 14.13
C LYS A 198 -10.92 -12.76 15.59
N ASN A 199 -9.78 -13.38 15.87
CA ASN A 199 -9.38 -13.71 17.24
C ASN A 199 -9.17 -12.46 18.10
N ALA A 200 -8.57 -11.40 17.55
CA ALA A 200 -8.40 -10.11 18.22
C ALA A 200 -9.75 -9.48 18.60
N ARG A 201 -10.78 -9.58 17.74
CA ARG A 201 -12.14 -9.11 18.09
C ARG A 201 -12.74 -9.88 19.26
N TYR A 202 -12.56 -11.20 19.32
CA TYR A 202 -13.04 -12.00 20.45
C TYR A 202 -12.24 -11.74 21.73
N LEU A 203 -10.91 -11.60 21.65
CA LEU A 203 -10.08 -11.20 22.78
C LEU A 203 -10.52 -9.83 23.32
N HIS A 204 -10.74 -8.86 22.44
CA HIS A 204 -11.27 -7.55 22.82
C HIS A 204 -12.65 -7.65 23.48
N TYR A 205 -13.55 -8.48 22.95
CA TYR A 205 -14.88 -8.70 23.52
C TYR A 205 -14.83 -9.35 24.91
N TYR A 206 -14.03 -10.39 25.10
CA TYR A 206 -13.85 -11.03 26.41
C TYR A 206 -13.19 -10.09 27.41
N SER A 207 -12.23 -9.27 26.94
CA SER A 207 -11.62 -8.21 27.74
C SER A 207 -12.65 -7.15 28.14
N SER A 208 -13.49 -6.68 27.21
CA SER A 208 -14.50 -5.65 27.51
C SER A 208 -15.57 -6.17 28.49
N LEU A 209 -16.00 -7.42 28.38
CA LEU A 209 -16.92 -8.06 29.33
C LEU A 209 -16.43 -8.00 30.78
N LEU A 210 -15.11 -8.06 31.01
CA LEU A 210 -14.50 -8.10 32.33
C LEU A 210 -14.04 -6.73 32.84
N LEU A 211 -13.64 -5.84 31.93
CA LEU A 211 -13.03 -4.56 32.28
C LEU A 211 -13.97 -3.36 32.12
N ASP A 212 -15.05 -3.50 31.35
CA ASP A 212 -15.95 -2.39 31.06
C ASP A 212 -17.00 -2.22 32.18
N ARG A 213 -17.28 -0.97 32.58
CA ARG A 213 -18.00 -0.65 33.82
C ARG A 213 -19.44 -1.19 33.86
N ARG A 214 -20.06 -1.35 32.69
CA ARG A 214 -21.42 -1.85 32.53
C ARG A 214 -21.46 -3.37 32.70
N ASP A 215 -20.68 -4.07 31.89
CA ASP A 215 -20.76 -5.53 31.75
C ASP A 215 -20.09 -6.27 32.91
N ALA A 216 -19.01 -5.72 33.47
CA ALA A 216 -18.26 -6.35 34.56
C ALA A 216 -19.13 -6.61 35.82
N LYS A 217 -20.17 -5.81 36.05
CA LYS A 217 -21.11 -6.00 37.16
C LYS A 217 -21.98 -7.23 36.96
N GLU A 218 -22.46 -7.46 35.75
CA GLU A 218 -23.27 -8.63 35.41
C GLU A 218 -22.43 -9.90 35.45
N VAL A 219 -21.24 -9.88 34.87
CA VAL A 219 -20.31 -11.03 34.91
C VAL A 219 -19.96 -11.40 36.34
N ARG A 220 -19.85 -10.40 37.25
CA ARG A 220 -19.63 -10.64 38.68
C ARG A 220 -20.85 -11.21 39.38
N LEU A 221 -22.04 -10.70 39.07
CA LEU A 221 -23.31 -11.17 39.62
C LEU A 221 -23.55 -12.65 39.29
N PHE A 222 -23.23 -13.06 38.05
CA PHE A 222 -23.36 -14.45 37.60
C PHE A 222 -22.14 -15.33 37.88
N ASN A 223 -21.12 -14.82 38.60
CA ASN A 223 -19.89 -15.53 38.92
C ASN A 223 -19.17 -16.16 37.70
N MET A 224 -19.20 -15.46 36.56
CA MET A 224 -18.68 -15.96 35.26
C MET A 224 -17.23 -15.55 34.97
N PHE A 225 -16.58 -14.76 35.85
CA PHE A 225 -15.20 -14.31 35.70
C PHE A 225 -14.21 -15.43 35.34
N PRO A 226 -14.18 -16.58 36.04
CA PRO A 226 -13.22 -17.64 35.74
C PRO A 226 -13.39 -18.21 34.32
N LYS A 227 -14.63 -18.44 33.90
CA LYS A 227 -14.94 -19.00 32.58
C LYS A 227 -14.58 -18.07 31.43
N ILE A 228 -14.74 -16.76 31.61
CA ILE A 228 -14.39 -15.78 30.57
C ILE A 228 -12.89 -15.58 30.49
N ILE A 229 -12.18 -15.59 31.63
CA ILE A 229 -10.70 -15.56 31.67
C ILE A 229 -10.13 -16.82 30.99
N GLU A 230 -10.66 -17.99 31.30
CA GLU A 230 -10.26 -19.26 30.66
C GLU A 230 -10.40 -19.18 29.13
N LYS A 231 -11.58 -18.75 28.63
CA LYS A 231 -11.79 -18.56 27.19
C LYS A 231 -10.85 -17.53 26.57
N TYR A 232 -10.52 -16.46 27.28
CA TYR A 232 -9.56 -15.47 26.81
C TYR A 232 -8.16 -16.08 26.67
N ILE A 233 -7.69 -16.83 27.68
CA ILE A 233 -6.38 -17.49 27.68
C ILE A 233 -6.30 -18.53 26.56
N THR A 234 -7.29 -19.42 26.43
CA THR A 234 -7.33 -20.43 25.36
C THR A 234 -7.30 -19.82 23.96
N LEU A 235 -7.83 -18.60 23.79
CA LEU A 235 -7.81 -17.92 22.51
C LEU A 235 -6.51 -17.10 22.28
N PHE A 236 -5.84 -16.68 23.36
CA PHE A 236 -4.61 -15.89 23.32
C PHE A 236 -3.36 -16.75 23.13
N GLU A 237 -3.34 -17.94 23.72
CA GLU A 237 -2.29 -18.94 23.59
C GLU A 237 -2.74 -20.02 22.57
N PRO A 238 -2.48 -19.84 21.26
CA PRO A 238 -2.84 -20.81 20.24
C PRO A 238 -2.05 -22.12 20.34
#